data_AF-A0A946FTU4-F1
#
_entry.id   AF-A0A946FTU4-F1
#
_cell.length_a   1.000
_cell.length_b   1.000
_cell.length_c   1.000
_cell.angle_alpha   90.00
_cell.angle_beta   90.00
_cell.angle_gamma   90.00
#
_symmetry.space_group_name_H-M   'P 1'
#
loop_
_entity.id
_entity.type
_entity.pdbx_description
1 polymer ?
#
loop_
_entity_poly.entity_id
_entity_poly.type
_entity_poly.pdbx_seq_one_letter_code
_entity_poly.pdbx_strand_id
1 'polypeptide(L)'
;MKNKSWKPWILLSPSLAAVFFLLVIPVCFVIVYSFWLRAPSGADIPAFQFGNYAKFFADFFYPSILLTTIRVALETVFLCLIMGYIPAYFFYKTESKFKPFLMIIVMLPFWISFIIRTLSWINILGDSGLINHVLMKIGFIQEPLAMLYNEGAVIMGLLQYLLPFMILNIYV
;
A
#
# COMPACT_ATOMS: atom_id res chain seq x y z
N MET A 1 -28.25 -21.53 34.21
CA MET A 1 -27.80 -21.43 32.80
C MET A 1 -26.28 -21.22 32.78
N LYS A 2 -25.49 -22.30 32.71
CA LYS A 2 -24.01 -22.19 32.67
C LYS A 2 -23.58 -21.72 31.28
N ASN A 3 -23.09 -20.49 31.21
CA ASN A 3 -22.57 -19.88 29.98
C ASN A 3 -21.40 -20.73 29.46
N LYS A 4 -21.62 -21.54 28.41
CA LYS A 4 -20.59 -22.41 27.84
C LYS A 4 -19.60 -21.57 27.02
N SER A 5 -18.70 -20.88 27.73
CA SER A 5 -17.66 -19.96 27.23
C SER A 5 -16.69 -20.55 26.20
N TRP A 6 -16.63 -21.87 26.06
CA TRP A 6 -15.74 -22.64 25.17
C TRP A 6 -16.30 -22.84 23.74
N LYS A 7 -17.62 -22.74 23.53
CA LYS A 7 -18.23 -22.91 22.19
C LYS A 7 -17.72 -21.90 21.14
N PRO A 8 -17.55 -20.60 21.47
CA PRO A 8 -16.98 -19.63 20.52
C PRO A 8 -15.56 -19.98 20.07
N TRP A 9 -14.72 -20.47 20.98
CA TRP A 9 -13.33 -20.84 20.67
C TRP A 9 -13.24 -22.05 19.73
N ILE A 10 -14.13 -23.03 19.89
CA ILE A 10 -14.19 -24.18 18.99
C ILE A 10 -14.64 -23.75 17.59
N LEU A 11 -15.62 -22.84 17.49
CA LEU A 11 -16.08 -22.31 16.19
C LEU A 11 -15.01 -21.46 15.49
N LEU A 12 -14.17 -20.76 16.25
CA LEU A 12 -13.03 -20.00 15.74
C LEU A 12 -11.77 -20.86 15.50
N SER A 13 -11.75 -22.11 15.98
CA SER A 13 -10.54 -22.93 15.92
C SER A 13 -9.99 -23.15 14.50
N PRO A 14 -10.79 -23.34 13.42
CA PRO A 14 -10.24 -23.52 12.07
C PRO A 14 -9.61 -22.23 11.52
N SER A 15 -10.22 -21.07 11.77
CA SER A 15 -9.67 -19.78 11.31
C SER A 15 -8.43 -19.40 12.10
N LEU A 16 -8.43 -19.61 13.42
CA LEU A 16 -7.25 -19.39 14.26
C LEU A 16 -6.10 -20.32 13.89
N ALA A 17 -6.39 -21.60 13.60
CA ALA A 17 -5.38 -22.54 13.11
C ALA A 17 -4.81 -22.05 11.77
N ALA A 18 -5.65 -21.64 10.83
CA ALA A 18 -5.18 -21.12 9.54
C ALA A 18 -4.28 -19.88 9.71
N VAL A 19 -4.67 -18.90 10.53
CA VAL A 19 -3.84 -17.72 10.83
C VAL A 19 -2.52 -18.14 11.47
N PHE A 20 -2.55 -19.07 12.42
CA PHE A 20 -1.33 -19.54 13.07
C PHE A 20 -0.37 -20.22 12.10
N PHE A 21 -0.84 -21.21 11.33
CA PHE A 21 0.02 -21.98 10.44
C PHE A 21 0.47 -21.20 9.21
N LEU A 22 -0.39 -20.35 8.64
CA LEU A 22 -0.11 -19.67 7.37
C LEU A 22 0.49 -18.27 7.52
N LEU A 23 0.34 -17.63 8.68
CA LEU A 23 0.88 -16.28 8.92
C LEU A 23 1.90 -16.29 10.05
N VAL A 24 1.56 -16.82 11.23
CA VAL A 24 2.45 -16.73 12.39
C VAL A 24 3.72 -17.53 12.18
N ILE A 25 3.62 -18.78 11.70
CA ILE A 25 4.79 -19.63 11.47
C ILE A 25 5.79 -19.01 10.46
N PRO A 26 5.38 -18.55 9.26
CA PRO A 26 6.30 -17.86 8.35
C PRO A 26 6.97 -16.62 8.96
N VAL A 27 6.23 -15.82 9.72
CA VAL A 27 6.80 -14.64 10.40
C VAL A 27 7.83 -15.07 11.46
N CYS A 28 7.56 -16.13 12.21
CA CYS A 28 8.53 -16.70 13.15
C CYS A 28 9.80 -17.17 12.42
N PHE A 29 9.70 -17.78 11.24
CA PHE A 29 10.88 -18.11 10.44
C PHE A 29 11.68 -16.87 10.09
N VAL A 30 11.04 -15.80 9.59
CA VAL A 30 11.74 -14.52 9.28
C VAL A 30 12.47 -13.97 10.50
N ILE A 31 11.85 -14.02 11.69
CA ILE A 31 12.47 -13.61 12.95
C ILE A 31 13.65 -14.51 13.32
N VAL A 32 13.58 -15.83 13.11
CA VAL A 32 14.71 -16.72 13.38
C VAL A 32 15.87 -16.44 12.41
N TYR A 33 15.57 -16.32 11.12
CA TYR A 33 16.57 -16.04 10.08
C TYR A 33 17.24 -14.68 10.25
N SER A 34 16.57 -13.68 10.83
CA SER A 34 17.21 -12.38 11.08
C SER A 34 18.36 -12.44 12.09
N PHE A 35 18.42 -13.47 12.95
CA PHE A 35 19.56 -13.73 13.84
C PHE A 35 20.66 -14.60 13.21
N TRP A 36 20.42 -15.22 12.06
CA TRP A 36 21.40 -16.08 11.41
C TRP A 36 22.50 -15.25 10.75
N LEU A 37 23.67 -15.87 10.53
CA LEU A 37 24.79 -15.20 9.89
C LEU A 37 24.71 -15.40 8.38
N ARG A 38 24.73 -14.31 7.62
CA ARG A 38 24.80 -14.36 6.16
C ARG A 38 26.25 -14.45 5.72
N ALA A 39 26.65 -15.60 5.16
CA ALA A 39 27.97 -15.79 4.60
C ALA A 39 28.19 -14.88 3.37
N PRO A 40 29.44 -14.53 3.03
CA PRO A 40 29.73 -13.80 1.79
C PRO A 40 29.27 -14.53 0.52
N SER A 41 29.17 -15.86 0.58
CA SER A 41 28.60 -16.71 -0.49
C SER A 41 27.08 -16.60 -0.63
N GLY A 42 26.41 -15.89 0.29
CA GLY A 42 24.96 -15.81 0.36
C GLY A 42 24.30 -17.01 1.05
N ALA A 43 25.05 -17.90 1.71
CA ALA A 43 24.47 -18.96 2.53
C ALA A 43 24.02 -18.42 3.90
N ASP A 44 22.88 -18.90 4.40
CA ASP A 44 22.42 -18.64 5.76
C ASP A 44 23.00 -19.69 6.70
N ILE A 45 23.83 -19.24 7.65
CA ILE A 45 24.47 -20.09 8.64
C ILE A 45 23.71 -19.93 9.96
N PRO A 46 23.15 -21.02 10.53
CA PRO A 46 22.49 -20.98 11.83
C PRO A 46 23.39 -20.36 12.89
N ALA A 47 22.93 -19.25 13.46
CA ALA A 47 23.63 -18.51 14.51
C ALA A 47 22.59 -17.75 15.34
N PHE A 48 22.98 -17.33 16.54
CA PHE A 48 22.19 -16.41 17.35
C PHE A 48 23.03 -15.16 17.65
N GLN A 49 22.87 -14.13 16.82
CA GLN A 49 23.66 -12.91 16.91
C GLN A 49 22.89 -11.67 16.44
N PHE A 50 23.29 -10.49 16.94
CA PHE A 50 22.63 -9.22 16.64
C PHE A 50 23.34 -8.41 15.54
N GLY A 51 24.36 -8.96 14.88
CA GLY A 51 25.18 -8.23 13.90
C GLY A 51 24.40 -7.74 12.68
N ASN A 52 23.33 -8.43 12.26
CA ASN A 52 22.47 -7.94 11.17
C ASN A 52 21.73 -6.65 11.57
N TYR A 53 21.26 -6.56 12.81
CA TYR A 53 20.63 -5.36 13.35
C TYR A 53 21.65 -4.24 13.56
N ALA A 54 22.84 -4.56 14.08
CA ALA A 54 23.92 -3.57 14.20
C ALA A 54 24.31 -3.01 12.82
N LYS A 55 24.43 -3.86 11.79
CA LYS A 55 24.66 -3.42 10.40
C LYS A 55 23.56 -2.50 9.88
N PHE A 56 22.30 -2.82 10.16
CA PHE A 56 21.17 -1.96 9.78
C PHE A 56 21.31 -0.55 10.34
N PHE A 57 21.71 -0.38 11.61
CA PHE A 57 21.88 0.95 12.20
C PHE A 57 23.23 1.61 11.87
N ALA A 58 24.27 0.83 11.57
CA ALA A 58 25.58 1.35 11.22
C ALA A 58 25.66 1.90 9.79
N ASP A 59 24.94 1.27 8.85
CA ASP A 59 24.88 1.73 7.46
C ASP A 59 23.64 2.60 7.24
N PHE A 60 23.85 3.91 7.05
CA PHE A 60 22.79 4.90 6.86
C PHE A 60 21.86 4.59 5.67
N PHE A 61 22.30 3.77 4.72
CA PHE A 61 21.48 3.34 3.59
C PHE A 61 20.18 2.64 4.01
N TYR A 62 20.21 1.71 4.98
CA TYR A 62 18.99 0.97 5.35
C TYR A 62 17.97 1.82 6.13
N PRO A 63 18.35 2.60 7.17
CA PRO A 63 17.43 3.46 7.88
C PRO A 63 16.89 4.57 6.99
N SER A 64 17.68 5.10 6.05
CA SER A 64 17.20 6.13 5.13
C SER A 64 16.08 5.62 4.21
N ILE A 65 16.19 4.40 3.68
CA ILE A 65 15.10 3.77 2.90
C ILE A 65 13.86 3.55 3.75
N LEU A 66 14.03 3.11 5.00
CA LEU A 66 12.91 2.93 5.93
C LEU A 66 12.21 4.27 6.21
N LEU A 67 12.97 5.32 6.48
CA LEU A 67 12.44 6.67 6.71
C LEU A 67 11.73 7.23 5.47
N THR A 68 12.29 7.03 4.28
CA THR A 68 11.63 7.41 3.02
C THR A 68 10.30 6.68 2.86
N THR A 69 10.25 5.38 3.18
CA THR A 69 9.02 4.58 3.09
C THR A 69 7.97 5.08 4.09
N ILE A 70 8.36 5.36 5.33
CA ILE A 70 7.46 5.92 6.36
C ILE A 70 6.95 7.30 5.93
N ARG A 71 7.83 8.17 5.43
CA ARG A 71 7.47 9.50 4.93
C ARG A 71 6.45 9.40 3.80
N VAL A 72 6.74 8.62 2.77
CA VAL A 72 5.84 8.43 1.62
C VAL A 72 4.49 7.85 2.07
N ALA A 73 4.49 6.91 3.02
CA ALA A 73 3.25 6.36 3.57
C ALA A 73 2.43 7.44 4.30
N LEU A 74 3.06 8.27 5.14
CA LEU A 74 2.40 9.36 5.85
C LEU A 74 1.86 10.44 4.91
N GLU A 75 2.65 10.86 3.92
CA GLU A 75 2.24 11.80 2.88
C GLU A 75 1.03 11.26 2.11
N THR A 76 1.07 9.99 1.72
CA THR A 76 -0.05 9.32 1.04
C THR A 76 -1.29 9.28 1.92
N VAL A 77 -1.18 8.91 3.19
CA VAL A 77 -2.31 8.88 4.13
C VAL A 77 -2.92 10.27 4.28
N PHE A 78 -2.09 11.30 4.45
CA PHE A 78 -2.54 12.68 4.60
C PHE A 78 -3.27 13.18 3.35
N LEU A 79 -2.71 12.93 2.16
CA LEU A 79 -3.34 13.31 0.90
C LEU A 79 -4.65 12.54 0.67
N CYS A 80 -4.68 11.22 0.93
CA CYS A 80 -5.89 10.42 0.88
C CYS A 80 -6.97 10.95 1.83
N LEU A 81 -6.59 11.35 3.05
CA LEU A 81 -7.52 11.90 4.05
C LEU A 81 -8.17 13.18 3.54
N ILE A 82 -7.37 14.13 3.04
CA ILE A 82 -7.88 15.41 2.51
C ILE A 82 -8.77 15.17 1.30
N MET A 83 -8.27 14.42 0.31
CA MET A 83 -8.98 14.17 -0.94
C MET A 83 -10.23 13.32 -0.73
N GLY A 84 -10.18 12.36 0.20
CA GLY A 84 -11.26 11.43 0.50
C GLY A 84 -12.37 12.03 1.38
N TYR A 85 -12.04 13.01 2.22
CA TYR A 85 -13.01 13.68 3.08
C TYR A 85 -14.10 14.38 2.28
N ILE A 86 -13.75 15.06 1.19
CA ILE A 86 -14.70 15.80 0.35
C ILE A 86 -15.84 14.89 -0.16
N PRO A 87 -15.58 13.82 -0.95
CA PRO A 87 -16.63 12.93 -1.43
C PRO A 87 -17.32 12.15 -0.28
N ALA A 88 -16.60 11.78 0.77
CA ALA A 88 -17.21 11.10 1.93
C ALA A 88 -18.25 11.98 2.63
N TYR A 89 -17.95 13.26 2.83
CA TYR A 89 -18.89 14.24 3.38
C TYR A 89 -20.12 14.42 2.48
N PHE A 90 -19.94 14.47 1.15
CA PHE A 90 -21.07 14.50 0.22
C PHE A 90 -21.94 13.25 0.32
N PHE A 91 -21.34 12.06 0.42
CA PHE A 91 -22.08 10.81 0.59
C PHE A 91 -22.83 10.74 1.91
N TYR A 92 -22.23 11.26 2.99
CA TYR A 92 -22.89 11.34 4.29
C TYR A 92 -24.16 12.23 4.22
N LYS A 93 -24.04 13.41 3.62
CA LYS A 93 -25.12 14.41 3.60
C LYS A 93 -26.22 14.16 2.56
N THR A 94 -25.94 13.36 1.53
CA THR A 94 -26.85 13.15 0.39
C THR A 94 -27.86 12.03 0.66
N GLU A 95 -29.15 12.34 0.50
CA GLU A 95 -30.26 11.35 0.54
C GLU A 95 -30.68 10.83 -0.85
N SER A 96 -29.91 11.18 -1.90
CA SER A 96 -30.21 10.79 -3.27
C SER A 96 -30.25 9.27 -3.46
N LYS A 97 -31.27 8.80 -4.20
CA LYS A 97 -31.38 7.40 -4.66
C LYS A 97 -30.18 6.90 -5.48
N PHE A 98 -29.36 7.81 -6.03
CA PHE A 98 -28.17 7.47 -6.79
C PHE A 98 -26.91 7.26 -5.94
N LYS A 99 -26.98 7.47 -4.62
CA LYS A 99 -25.83 7.30 -3.71
C LYS A 99 -25.15 5.93 -3.82
N PRO A 100 -25.86 4.78 -3.84
CA PRO A 100 -25.21 3.47 -4.02
C PRO A 100 -24.46 3.35 -5.35
N PHE A 101 -25.02 3.93 -6.42
CA PHE A 101 -24.38 3.92 -7.74
C PHE A 101 -23.09 4.75 -7.76
N LEU A 102 -23.09 5.93 -7.13
CA LEU A 102 -21.88 6.75 -7.00
C LEU A 102 -20.78 6.03 -6.18
N MET A 103 -21.15 5.31 -5.13
CA MET A 103 -20.21 4.49 -4.36
C MET A 103 -19.60 3.36 -5.20
N ILE A 104 -20.40 2.72 -6.06
CA ILE A 104 -19.88 1.70 -7.00
C ILE A 104 -18.86 2.31 -7.96
N ILE A 105 -19.09 3.52 -8.49
CA ILE A 105 -18.12 4.21 -9.35
C ILE A 105 -16.80 4.46 -8.60
N VAL A 106 -16.87 4.88 -7.34
CA VAL A 106 -15.68 5.08 -6.49
C VAL A 106 -14.93 3.75 -6.26
N MET A 107 -15.64 2.64 -6.12
CA MET A 107 -15.03 1.32 -5.94
C MET A 107 -14.58 0.63 -7.24
N LEU A 108 -15.04 1.10 -8.40
CA LEU A 108 -14.68 0.56 -9.72
C LEU A 108 -13.16 0.32 -9.93
N PRO A 109 -12.24 1.21 -9.52
CA PRO A 109 -10.81 0.97 -9.64
C PRO A 109 -10.29 -0.26 -8.87
N PHE A 110 -11.05 -0.81 -7.91
CA PHE A 110 -10.68 -2.07 -7.22
C PHE A 110 -10.91 -3.33 -8.06
N TRP A 111 -11.81 -3.27 -9.04
CA TRP A 111 -12.17 -4.44 -9.84
C TRP A 111 -11.13 -4.74 -10.92
N ILE A 112 -10.27 -3.76 -11.22
CA ILE A 112 -9.17 -3.91 -12.16
C ILE A 112 -7.93 -4.36 -11.40
N SER A 113 -7.18 -5.31 -11.97
CA SER A 113 -5.91 -5.76 -11.40
C SER A 113 -4.97 -4.59 -11.10
N PHE A 114 -4.40 -4.58 -9.90
CA PHE A 114 -3.44 -3.58 -9.46
C PHE A 114 -2.24 -3.46 -10.42
N ILE A 115 -1.75 -4.59 -10.94
CA ILE A 115 -0.63 -4.63 -11.88
C ILE A 115 -1.01 -3.94 -13.21
N ILE A 116 -2.17 -4.26 -13.77
CA ILE A 116 -2.63 -3.66 -15.03
C ILE A 116 -2.74 -2.14 -14.87
N ARG A 117 -3.31 -1.69 -13.76
CA ARG A 117 -3.51 -0.27 -13.48
C ARG A 117 -2.20 0.48 -13.25
N THR A 118 -1.24 -0.12 -12.55
CA THR A 118 0.10 0.48 -12.36
C THR A 118 0.88 0.57 -13.66
N LEU A 119 0.84 -0.46 -14.50
CA LEU A 119 1.46 -0.40 -15.84
C LEU A 119 0.76 0.59 -16.78
N SER A 120 -0.55 0.76 -16.65
CA SER A 120 -1.31 1.73 -17.45
C SER A 120 -0.85 3.18 -17.23
N TRP A 121 -0.32 3.50 -16.04
CA TRP A 121 0.25 4.83 -15.79
C TRP A 121 1.48 5.13 -16.64
N ILE A 122 2.20 4.12 -17.15
CA ILE A 122 3.31 4.35 -18.08
C ILE A 122 2.80 5.03 -19.36
N ASN A 123 1.61 4.65 -19.84
CA ASN A 123 1.00 5.27 -21.02
C ASN A 123 0.51 6.71 -20.78
N ILE A 124 0.36 7.12 -19.52
CA ILE A 124 -0.12 8.45 -19.15
C ILE A 124 1.05 9.37 -18.79
N LEU A 125 1.97 8.88 -17.94
CA LEU A 125 3.08 9.63 -17.33
C LEU A 125 4.42 9.43 -18.05
N GLY A 126 4.52 8.48 -18.98
CA GLY A 126 5.75 8.26 -19.74
C GLY A 126 6.11 9.46 -20.62
N ASP A 127 7.33 9.46 -21.13
CA ASP A 127 7.84 10.55 -21.99
C ASP A 127 6.99 10.70 -23.26
N SER A 128 6.56 9.58 -23.85
CA SER A 128 5.59 9.52 -24.96
C SER A 128 4.13 9.39 -24.49
N GLY A 129 3.86 9.63 -23.22
CA GLY A 129 2.56 9.44 -22.59
C GLY A 129 1.57 10.56 -22.89
N LEU A 130 0.31 10.33 -22.51
CA LEU A 130 -0.81 11.25 -22.79
C LEU A 130 -0.55 12.66 -22.26
N ILE A 131 -0.03 12.81 -21.04
CA ILE A 131 0.17 14.14 -20.43
C ILE A 131 1.22 14.94 -21.19
N ASN A 132 2.40 14.34 -21.43
CA ASN A 132 3.46 14.99 -22.19
C ASN A 132 3.02 15.32 -23.61
N HIS A 133 2.30 14.42 -24.28
CA HIS A 133 1.77 14.67 -25.61
C HIS A 133 0.83 15.89 -25.66
N VAL A 134 -0.10 16.00 -24.70
CA VAL A 134 -1.04 17.12 -24.62
C VAL A 134 -0.31 18.42 -24.28
N LEU A 135 0.60 18.42 -23.30
CA LEU A 135 1.35 19.61 -22.88
C LEU A 135 2.26 20.16 -24.00
N MET A 136 2.91 19.28 -24.76
CA MET A 136 3.68 19.67 -25.94
C MET A 136 2.78 20.23 -27.06
N LYS A 137 1.62 19.60 -27.30
CA LYS A 137 0.69 20.01 -28.36
C LYS A 137 0.12 21.41 -28.14
N ILE A 138 -0.13 21.79 -26.88
CA ILE A 138 -0.61 23.14 -26.52
C ILE A 138 0.54 24.17 -26.40
N GLY A 139 1.79 23.75 -26.59
CA GLY A 139 2.98 24.61 -26.53
C GLY A 139 3.40 25.02 -25.12
N PHE A 140 2.95 24.32 -24.08
CA PHE A 140 3.29 24.65 -22.69
C PHE A 140 4.70 24.18 -22.30
N ILE A 141 5.15 23.08 -22.90
CA ILE A 141 6.51 22.52 -22.73
C ILE A 141 7.13 22.24 -24.10
N GLN A 142 8.46 22.31 -24.18
CA GLN A 142 9.23 22.05 -25.40
C GLN A 142 9.81 20.63 -25.44
N GLU A 143 10.04 20.05 -24.26
CA GLU A 143 10.57 18.69 -24.08
C GLU A 143 9.71 17.93 -23.06
N PRO A 144 9.61 16.58 -23.15
CA PRO A 144 8.82 15.78 -22.21
C PRO A 144 9.32 15.90 -20.76
N LEU A 145 8.39 15.99 -19.82
CA LEU A 145 8.69 15.92 -18.39
C LEU A 145 8.91 14.47 -17.97
N ALA A 146 10.03 14.19 -17.30
CA ALA A 146 10.34 12.89 -16.71
C ALA A 146 9.47 12.63 -15.46
N MET A 147 8.22 12.22 -15.68
CA MET A 147 7.24 12.02 -14.61
C MET A 147 7.25 10.60 -14.02
N LEU A 148 7.91 9.63 -14.65
CA LEU A 148 8.06 8.27 -14.15
C LEU A 148 9.32 8.09 -13.29
N TYR A 149 9.37 6.98 -12.55
CA TYR A 149 10.52 6.55 -11.74
C TYR A 149 10.94 7.52 -10.62
N ASN A 150 9.99 8.31 -10.12
CA ASN A 150 10.17 9.21 -8.98
C ASN A 150 9.10 8.96 -7.90
N GLU A 151 9.31 9.57 -6.73
CA GLU A 151 8.39 9.45 -5.58
C GLU A 151 6.98 9.98 -5.89
N GLY A 152 6.85 11.02 -6.72
CA GLY A 152 5.55 11.58 -7.12
C GLY A 152 4.68 10.56 -7.87
N ALA A 153 5.27 9.78 -8.78
CA ALA A 153 4.58 8.69 -9.47
C ALA A 153 4.14 7.59 -8.49
N VAL A 154 4.97 7.28 -7.48
CA VAL A 154 4.63 6.32 -6.43
C VAL A 154 3.43 6.80 -5.62
N ILE A 155 3.46 8.05 -5.13
CA ILE A 155 2.36 8.66 -4.38
C ILE A 155 1.08 8.67 -5.21
N MET A 156 1.14 9.05 -6.49
CA MET A 156 -0.03 9.02 -7.39
C MET A 156 -0.63 7.62 -7.54
N GLY A 157 0.21 6.59 -7.71
CA GLY A 157 -0.25 5.21 -7.78
C GLY A 157 -0.90 4.73 -6.48
N LEU A 158 -0.33 5.12 -5.33
CA LEU A 158 -0.87 4.81 -4.01
C LEU A 158 -2.19 5.55 -3.75
N LEU A 159 -2.29 6.82 -4.11
CA LEU A 159 -3.53 7.59 -4.02
C LEU A 159 -4.65 6.92 -4.80
N GLN A 160 -4.42 6.56 -6.08
CA GLN A 160 -5.43 5.87 -6.88
C GLN A 160 -5.84 4.51 -6.25
N TYR A 161 -4.94 3.84 -5.54
CA TYR A 161 -5.23 2.58 -4.87
C TYR A 161 -6.01 2.73 -3.57
N LEU A 162 -5.59 3.66 -2.72
CA LEU A 162 -6.05 3.75 -1.34
C LEU A 162 -7.18 4.75 -1.15
N LEU A 163 -7.33 5.72 -2.06
CA LEU A 163 -8.36 6.74 -1.96
C LEU A 163 -9.78 6.17 -1.80
N PRO A 164 -10.22 5.14 -2.56
CA PRO A 164 -11.57 4.65 -2.39
C PRO A 164 -11.76 3.87 -1.09
N PHE A 165 -10.71 3.26 -0.51
CA PHE A 165 -10.79 2.75 0.87
C PHE A 165 -10.92 3.89 1.88
N MET A 166 -10.16 4.97 1.74
CA MET A 166 -10.26 6.12 2.66
C MET A 166 -11.66 6.75 2.62
N ILE A 167 -12.22 6.95 1.42
CA ILE A 167 -13.59 7.48 1.26
C ILE A 167 -14.60 6.62 2.02
N LEU A 168 -14.53 5.29 1.86
CA LEU A 168 -15.46 4.37 2.52
C LEU A 168 -15.28 4.37 4.04
N ASN A 169 -14.04 4.37 4.54
CA ASN A 169 -13.77 4.38 5.99
C ASN A 169 -14.23 5.69 6.67
N ILE A 170 -14.18 6.84 5.98
CA ILE A 170 -14.71 8.11 6.50
C ILE A 170 -16.24 8.15 6.42
N TYR A 171 -16.82 7.52 5.39
CA TYR A 171 -18.25 7.53 5.14
C TYR A 171 -19.06 6.61 6.08
N VAL A 172 -18.56 5.40 6.34
CA VAL A 172 -19.23 4.37 7.17
C VAL A 172 -19.14 4.72 8.65
#